data_AF-A0A8I1EGU8-F1
#
_entry.id   AF-A0A8I1EGU8-F1
#
_cell.length_a   1.000
_cell.length_b   1.000
_cell.length_c   1.000
_cell.angle_alpha   90.00
_cell.angle_beta   90.00
_cell.angle_gamma   90.00
#
_symmetry.space_group_name_H-M   'P 1'
#
loop_
_entity.id
_entity.type
_entity.pdbx_description
1 polymer ?
#
loop_
_entity_poly.entity_id
_entity_poly.type
_entity_poly.pdbx_seq_one_letter_code
_entity_poly.pdbx_strand_id
1 'polypeptide(L)'
;MRRNFGVPVTAYISAAAYGPGDLYLEGVVFADRGGRFDDGDTIRTSIIMYSSTIDGFLVVQTLSSIYVVSDWLGGRFSDTKISNH
;
A
#
# COMPACT_ATOMS: atom_id res chain seq x y z
N MET A 1 -3.63 18.23 3.26
CA MET A 1 -4.65 17.93 4.29
C MET A 1 -4.62 16.43 4.54
N ARG A 2 -4.34 15.97 5.77
CA ARG A 2 -4.27 14.53 6.07
C ARG A 2 -5.68 14.01 6.31
N ARG A 3 -6.18 13.11 5.45
CA ARG A 3 -7.50 12.51 5.64
C ARG A 3 -7.50 11.63 6.88
N ASN A 4 -8.57 11.68 7.66
CA ASN A 4 -8.75 10.84 8.84
C ASN A 4 -9.60 9.63 8.46
N PHE A 5 -9.03 8.43 8.53
CA PHE A 5 -9.70 7.16 8.25
C PHE A 5 -10.23 6.47 9.52
N GLY A 6 -10.16 7.12 10.68
CA GLY A 6 -10.54 6.52 11.97
C GLY A 6 -9.58 5.46 12.49
N VAL A 7 -8.49 5.16 11.76
CA VAL A 7 -7.45 4.19 12.11
C VAL A 7 -6.06 4.82 11.99
N PRO A 8 -5.04 4.33 12.73
CA PRO A 8 -3.69 4.88 12.69
C PRO A 8 -2.94 4.43 11.42
N VAL A 9 -3.34 4.97 10.26
CA VAL A 9 -2.72 4.72 8.95
C VAL A 9 -1.21 4.92 9.04
N THR A 10 -0.42 3.90 8.74
CA THR A 10 1.04 3.93 8.84
C THR A 10 1.69 4.54 7.59
N ALA A 11 1.17 4.21 6.40
CA ALA A 11 1.65 4.71 5.12
C ALA A 11 0.57 4.60 4.04
N TYR A 12 0.81 5.17 2.87
CA TYR A 12 -0.03 5.04 1.68
C TYR A 12 0.70 4.20 0.64
N ILE A 13 -0.05 3.43 -0.15
CA ILE A 13 0.47 2.70 -1.30
C ILE A 13 -0.25 3.18 -2.57
N SER A 14 0.54 3.56 -3.58
CA SER A 14 0.09 3.85 -4.94
C SER A 14 0.57 2.76 -5.89
N ALA A 15 0.00 2.73 -7.11
CA ALA A 15 0.29 1.68 -8.10
C ALA A 15 0.19 0.28 -7.46
N ALA A 16 -0.81 0.09 -6.60
CA ALA A 16 -0.91 -1.11 -5.78
C ALA A 16 -1.31 -2.32 -6.64
N ALA A 17 -0.69 -3.47 -6.40
CA ALA A 17 -1.17 -4.74 -6.92
C ALA A 17 -1.23 -5.76 -5.80
N TYR A 18 -2.15 -6.72 -5.93
CA TYR A 18 -2.12 -7.90 -5.09
C TYR A 18 -1.00 -8.83 -5.53
N GLY A 19 -0.24 -9.33 -4.55
CA GLY A 19 0.66 -10.46 -4.74
C GLY A 19 -0.12 -11.78 -4.95
N PRO A 20 0.58 -12.89 -5.21
CA PRO A 20 -0.05 -14.19 -5.40
C PRO A 20 -0.97 -14.60 -4.24
N GLY A 21 -2.19 -15.04 -4.60
CA GLY A 21 -3.22 -15.45 -3.65
C GLY A 21 -3.80 -14.30 -2.82
N ASP A 22 -3.60 -13.06 -3.27
CA ASP A 22 -4.07 -11.83 -2.63
C ASP A 22 -3.58 -11.67 -1.17
N LEU A 23 -2.44 -12.29 -0.85
CA LEU A 23 -1.91 -12.39 0.51
C LEU A 23 -1.16 -11.14 0.98
N TYR A 24 -0.68 -10.30 0.06
CA TYR A 24 0.09 -9.09 0.34
C TYR A 24 -0.12 -8.07 -0.78
N LEU A 25 0.26 -6.82 -0.51
CA LEU A 25 0.33 -5.78 -1.54
C LEU A 25 1.77 -5.55 -1.99
N GLU A 26 1.93 -5.23 -3.26
CA GLU A 26 3.12 -4.61 -3.83
C GLU A 26 2.72 -3.23 -4.36
N GLY A 27 3.64 -2.26 -4.30
CA GLY A 27 3.33 -0.91 -4.71
C GLY A 27 4.42 0.10 -4.37
N VAL A 28 4.13 1.37 -4.65
CA VAL A 28 4.99 2.50 -4.31
C VAL A 28 4.49 3.15 -3.02
N VAL A 29 5.34 3.25 -2.01
CA VAL A 29 4.97 3.75 -0.68
C VAL A 29 5.18 5.26 -0.56
N PHE A 30 4.28 5.90 0.20
CA PHE A 30 4.37 7.32 0.53
C PHE A 30 3.93 7.60 1.97
N ALA A 31 4.50 8.66 2.55
CA ALA A 31 4.22 9.20 3.87
C ALA A 31 4.29 8.15 4.99
N ASP A 32 5.31 7.28 4.97
CA ASP A 32 5.54 6.32 6.05
C ASP A 32 5.86 7.05 7.36
N ARG A 33 4.97 6.92 8.34
CA ARG A 33 5.13 7.54 9.65
C ARG A 33 6.27 6.92 10.47
N GLY A 34 6.65 5.69 10.14
CA GLY A 34 7.68 4.95 10.85
C GLY A 34 9.11 5.30 10.41
N GLY A 35 9.27 6.04 9.31
CA GLY A 35 10.58 6.31 8.71
C GLY A 35 11.30 5.05 8.23
N ARG A 36 10.56 4.00 7.87
CA ARG A 36 11.08 2.71 7.41
C ARG A 36 11.39 2.72 5.92
N PHE A 37 10.73 3.59 5.18
CA PHE A 37 10.81 3.71 3.73
C PHE A 37 10.81 5.19 3.35
N ASP A 38 11.50 5.50 2.27
CA ASP A 38 11.45 6.82 1.66
C ASP A 38 10.26 6.92 0.68
N ASP A 39 9.76 8.13 0.48
CA ASP A 39 8.67 8.38 -0.47
C ASP A 39 9.12 8.01 -1.90
N GLY A 40 8.36 7.12 -2.54
CA GLY A 40 8.70 6.60 -3.87
C GLY A 40 9.35 5.21 -3.85
N ASP A 41 9.67 4.65 -2.68
CA ASP A 41 10.18 3.30 -2.59
C ASP A 41 9.16 2.27 -3.06
N THR A 42 9.63 1.29 -3.83
CA THR A 42 8.86 0.09 -4.15
C THR A 42 8.92 -0.86 -2.97
N ILE A 43 7.76 -1.27 -2.46
CA ILE A 43 7.67 -2.19 -1.34
C ILE A 43 6.78 -3.38 -1.64
N ARG A 44 7.03 -4.45 -0.89
CA ARG A 44 6.10 -5.55 -0.66
C ARG A 44 5.68 -5.51 0.80
N THR A 45 4.38 -5.51 1.08
CA THR A 45 3.89 -5.54 2.46
C THR A 45 4.05 -6.92 3.09
N SER A 46 3.96 -6.96 4.42
CA SER A 46 3.66 -8.21 5.13
C SER A 46 2.25 -8.71 4.79
N ILE A 47 1.94 -9.93 5.26
CA ILE A 47 0.66 -10.60 5.01
C ILE A 47 -0.51 -9.70 5.44
N ILE A 48 -1.52 -9.62 4.58
CA ILE A 48 -2.80 -8.95 4.84
C ILE A 48 -3.55 -9.78 5.87
N MET A 49 -3.88 -9.13 6.98
CA MET A 49 -4.67 -9.73 8.06
C MET A 49 -6.15 -9.39 7.90
N TYR A 50 -6.42 -8.16 7.44
CA TYR A 50 -7.77 -7.64 7.27
C TYR A 50 -7.77 -6.49 6.26
N SER A 51 -8.86 -6.33 5.53
CA SER A 51 -9.08 -5.16 4.67
C SER A 51 -10.51 -4.64 4.83
N SER A 52 -10.67 -3.33 4.67
CA SER A 52 -11.96 -2.67 4.69
C SER A 52 -11.97 -1.45 3.77
N THR A 53 -13.16 -1.05 3.33
CA THR A 53 -13.32 0.19 2.57
C THR A 53 -13.77 1.30 3.51
N ILE A 54 -13.01 2.40 3.57
CA ILE A 54 -13.33 3.59 4.37
C ILE A 54 -13.32 4.81 3.45
N ASP A 55 -14.44 5.51 3.37
CA ASP A 55 -14.63 6.70 2.51
C ASP A 55 -14.20 6.52 1.05
N GLY A 56 -14.41 5.30 0.52
CA GLY A 56 -14.07 4.91 -0.86
C GLY A 56 -12.63 4.43 -1.06
N PHE A 57 -11.81 4.38 -0.02
CA PHE A 57 -10.43 3.89 -0.08
C PHE A 57 -10.33 2.49 0.52
N LEU A 58 -9.51 1.62 -0.10
CA LEU A 58 -9.15 0.36 0.55
C LEU A 58 -8.12 0.63 1.64
N VAL A 59 -8.44 0.22 2.85
CA VAL A 59 -7.57 0.24 4.02
C VAL A 59 -7.18 -1.19 4.34
N VAL A 60 -5.88 -1.46 4.38
CA VAL A 60 -5.33 -2.80 4.51
C VAL A 60 -4.48 -2.88 5.76
N GLN A 61 -4.91 -3.70 6.70
CA GLN A 61 -4.14 -4.04 7.89
C GLN A 61 -3.28 -5.27 7.60
N THR A 62 -1.98 -5.12 7.84
CA THR A 62 -0.99 -6.20 7.78
C THR A 62 -0.49 -6.53 9.17
N LEU A 63 0.46 -7.47 9.30
CA LEU A 63 1.03 -7.89 10.59
C LEU A 63 1.52 -6.73 11.48
N SER A 64 1.97 -5.63 10.89
CA SER A 64 2.62 -4.53 11.64
C SER A 64 2.22 -3.14 11.16
N SER A 65 1.29 -3.02 10.22
CA SER A 65 1.04 -1.77 9.52
C SER A 65 -0.38 -1.67 8.99
N ILE A 66 -0.81 -0.44 8.73
CA ILE A 66 -2.12 -0.12 8.17
C ILE A 66 -1.87 0.77 6.96
N TYR A 67 -2.06 0.24 5.76
CA TYR A 67 -1.86 0.95 4.51
C TYR A 67 -3.19 1.46 3.97
N VAL A 68 -3.16 2.63 3.33
CA VAL A 68 -4.26 3.09 2.49
C VAL A 68 -3.84 2.97 1.04
N VAL A 69 -4.62 2.24 0.25
CA VAL A 69 -4.41 2.15 -1.20
C VAL A 69 -5.01 3.40 -1.85
N SER A 70 -4.16 4.18 -2.50
CA SER A 70 -4.54 5.44 -3.16
C SER A 70 -4.81 5.26 -4.65
N ASP A 71 -4.15 4.29 -5.28
CA ASP A 71 -4.32 3.94 -6.68
C ASP A 71 -3.93 2.48 -6.90
N TRP A 72 -4.54 1.84 -7.90
CA TRP A 72 -4.29 0.45 -8.27
C TRP A 72 -3.54 0.35 -9.58
N LEU A 73 -2.58 -0.55 -9.61
CA LEU A 73 -2.05 -1.07 -10.84
C LEU A 73 -3.11 -1.99 -11.46
N GLY A 74 -3.51 -1.74 -12.70
CA GLY A 74 -4.47 -2.57 -13.45
C GLY A 74 -3.98 -3.97 -13.83
N GLY A 75 -3.00 -4.53 -13.09
CA GLY A 75 -2.28 -5.76 -13.39
C GLY A 75 -1.36 -6.18 -12.23
N ARG A 76 -0.31 -6.97 -12.51
CA ARG A 76 0.69 -7.33 -11.50
C ARG A 76 1.83 -6.32 -11.43
N PHE A 77 2.32 -6.08 -10.22
CA PHE A 77 3.45 -5.18 -10.01
C PHE A 77 4.72 -5.68 -10.73
N SER A 78 4.97 -6.99 -10.70
CA SER A 78 6.08 -7.65 -11.43
C SER A 78 6.11 -7.37 -12.93
N ASP A 79 4.96 -7.10 -13.54
CA ASP A 79 4.82 -6.93 -14.99
C ASP A 79 5.09 -5.47 -15.40
N THR A 80 5.13 -4.56 -14.43
CA THR A 80 5.42 -3.14 -14.66
C THR A 80 6.92 -2.95 -14.68
N LYS A 81 7.48 -2.68 -15.87
CA LYS A 81 8.86 -2.20 -16.00
C LYS A 81 8.94 -0.79 -15.42
N ILE A 82 9.20 -0.69 -14.12
CA ILE A 82 9.59 0.59 -13.51
C ILE A 82 11.01 0.86 -13.99
N SER A 83 11.11 1.59 -15.10
CA SER A 83 12.39 2.03 -15.64
C SER A 83 12.85 3.18 -14.76
N ASN A 84 13.75 2.91 -13.83
CA ASN A 84 14.49 3.97 -13.14
C ASN A 84 15.41 4.61 -14.18
N HIS A 85 15.00 5.77 -14.70
CA HIS A 85 15.84 6.69 -15.46
C HIS A 85 15.93 8.02 -14.73
#